data_AF-A0AAP2E1D0-F1
#
_entry.id   AF-A0AAP2E1D0-F1
#
_cell.length_a   1.000
_cell.length_b   1.000
_cell.length_c   1.000
_cell.angle_alpha   90.00
_cell.angle_beta   90.00
_cell.angle_gamma   90.00
#
_symmetry.space_group_name_H-M   'P 1'
#
loop_
_entity.id
_entity.type
_entity.pdbx_description
1 polymer ?
#
loop_
_entity_poly.entity_id
_entity_poly.type
_entity_poly.pdbx_seq_one_letter_code
_entity_poly.pdbx_strand_id
1 'polypeptide(L)' 'MSNKTRSVLKIIAIILAALAVLMYMGWVAIPFISVYKFWMVTAGFVLLLISSK' A
#
# COMPACT_ATOMS: atom_id res chain seq x y z
N MET A 1 7.99 18.45 3.97
CA MET A 1 6.76 17.66 4.10
C MET A 1 6.21 17.88 5.49
N SER A 2 4.96 18.30 5.65
CA SER A 2 4.41 18.49 7.00
C SER A 2 4.24 17.13 7.70
N ASN A 3 4.27 17.09 9.03
CA ASN A 3 3.98 15.88 9.81
C ASN A 3 2.63 15.26 9.39
N LYS A 4 1.65 16.09 9.02
CA LYS A 4 0.35 15.63 8.50
C LYS A 4 0.50 14.87 7.18
N THR A 5 1.23 15.41 6.21
CA THR A 5 1.45 14.76 4.91
C THR A 5 2.20 13.43 5.08
N ARG A 6 3.20 13.35 5.96
CA ARG A 6 3.91 12.09 6.26
C ARG A 6 3.00 11.03 6.84
N SER A 7 2.18 11.42 7.81
CA SER A 7 1.23 10.51 8.44
C SER A 7 0.23 9.95 7.41
N VAL A 8 -0.30 10.80 6.53
CA VAL A 8 -1.19 10.38 5.45
C VAL A 8 -0.49 9.40 4.50
N LEU A 9 0.76 9.66 4.10
CA LEU A 9 1.50 8.74 3.24
C LEU A 9 1.75 7.38 3.90
N LYS A 10 2.08 7.35 5.19
CA LYS A 10 2.24 6.09 5.94
C LYS A 10 0.93 5.31 5.99
N ILE A 11 -0.18 5.98 6.24
CA ILE A 11 -1.51 5.34 6.26
C ILE A 11 -1.84 4.74 4.90
N ILE A 12 -1.62 5.49 3.80
CA ILE A 12 -1.85 4.99 2.44
C ILE A 12 -0.97 3.77 2.14
N ALA A 13 0.31 3.82 2.50
CA ALA A 13 1.24 2.71 2.34
C ALA A 13 0.77 1.44 3.07
N ILE A 14 0.32 1.59 4.31
CA ILE A 14 -0.19 0.49 5.14
C ILE A 14 -1.46 -0.10 4.52
N ILE A 15 -2.39 0.74 4.06
CA ILE A 15 -3.64 0.29 3.42
C ILE A 15 -3.35 -0.51 2.15
N LEU A 16 -2.43 -0.03 1.30
CA LEU A 16 -2.03 -0.74 0.08
C LEU A 16 -1.44 -2.12 0.38
N ALA A 17 -0.56 -2.20 1.39
CA ALA A 17 0.03 -3.47 1.83
C ALA A 17 -1.03 -4.42 2.41
N ALA A 18 -1.90 -3.93 3.28
CA ALA A 18 -2.98 -4.72 3.87
C ALA A 18 -3.95 -5.26 2.80
N LEU A 19 -4.34 -4.42 1.84
CA LEU A 19 -5.21 -4.83 0.73
C LEU A 19 -4.56 -5.92 -0.13
N ALA A 20 -3.27 -5.78 -0.44
CA ALA A 20 -2.53 -6.79 -1.19
C ALA A 20 -2.47 -8.14 -0.45
N VAL A 21 -2.29 -8.13 0.88
CA VAL A 21 -2.31 -9.34 1.71
C VAL A 21 -3.70 -9.98 1.71
N LEU A 22 -4.76 -9.21 1.92
CA LEU A 22 -6.14 -9.72 1.89
C LEU A 22 -6.50 -10.34 0.54
N MET A 23 -5.99 -9.76 -0.56
CA MET A 23 -6.15 -10.31 -1.89
C MET A 23 -5.28 -11.55 -2.17
N TYR A 24 -4.15 -11.70 -1.48
CA TYR A 24 -3.32 -12.91 -1.55
C TYR A 24 -3.97 -14.07 -0.78
N MET A 25 -4.59 -13.78 0.37
CA MET A 25 -5.35 -14.75 1.17
C MET A 25 -6.68 -15.18 0.55
N GLY A 26 -7.09 -14.56 -0.55
CA GLY A 26 -8.36 -14.85 -1.22
C GLY A 26 -9.61 -14.31 -0.50
N TRP A 27 -9.43 -13.53 0.57
CA TRP A 27 -10.55 -12.92 1.30
C TRP A 27 -11.17 -11.75 0.53
N VAL A 28 -10.38 -11.09 -0.32
CA VAL A 28 -10.81 -9.99 -1.18
C VAL A 28 -10.42 -10.32 -2.62
N ALA A 29 -11.41 -10.48 -3.50
CA ALA A 29 -11.19 -10.72 -4.92
C ALA A 29 -11.58 -9.48 -5.72
N ILE A 30 -10.58 -8.70 -6.14
CA ILE A 30 -10.79 -7.56 -7.05
C ILE A 30 -10.03 -7.86 -8.35
N PRO A 31 -10.71 -8.37 -9.39
CA PRO A 31 -10.07 -8.89 -10.61
C PRO A 31 -9.17 -7.88 -11.30
N PHE A 32 -9.62 -6.62 -11.41
CA PHE A 32 -8.91 -5.55 -12.11
C PHE A 32 -7.54 -5.23 -11.51
N ILE A 33 -7.41 -5.23 -10.19
CA ILE A 33 -6.15 -4.95 -9.49
C ILE A 33 -5.34 -6.22 -9.15
N SER A 34 -5.89 -7.41 -9.41
CA SER A 34 -5.24 -8.69 -9.07
C SER A 34 -3.90 -8.90 -9.79
N VAL A 35 -3.79 -8.41 -11.02
CA VAL A 35 -2.55 -8.47 -11.82
C VAL A 35 -1.46 -7.54 -11.25
N TYR A 36 -1.87 -6.50 -10.52
CA TYR A 36 -0.97 -5.45 -10.02
C TYR A 36 -0.57 -5.62 -8.55
N LYS A 37 -0.92 -6.74 -7.89
CA LYS A 37 -0.61 -6.99 -6.46
C LYS A 37 0.86 -6.72 -6.10
N PHE A 38 1.80 -7.17 -6.93
CA PHE A 38 3.23 -6.94 -6.74
C PHE A 38 3.59 -5.44 -6.76
N TRP A 39 3.04 -4.71 -7.74
CA TRP A 39 3.27 -3.28 -7.88
C TRP A 39 2.61 -2.46 -6.78
N MET A 40 1.46 -2.91 -6.25
CA MET A 40 0.81 -2.28 -5.10
C MET A 40 1.68 -2.36 -3.84
N VAL A 41 2.28 -3.52 -3.56
CA VAL A 41 3.20 -3.69 -2.42
C VAL A 41 4.47 -2.87 -2.62
N THR A 42 5.02 -2.87 -3.84
CA THR A 42 6.22 -2.09 -4.18
C THR A 42 5.99 -0.59 -3.99
N ALA A 43 4.88 -0.07 -4.51
CA ALA A 43 4.48 1.33 -4.32
C ALA A 43 4.27 1.67 -2.84
N GLY A 44 3.62 0.79 -2.08
CA GLY A 44 3.45 0.93 -0.63
C GLY A 44 4.80 1.05 0.10
N PHE A 45 5.77 0.20 -0.24
CA PHE A 45 7.12 0.25 0.35
C PHE A 45 7.86 1.55 0.02
N VAL A 46 7.78 2.02 -1.23
CA VAL A 46 8.37 3.29 -1.65
C VAL A 46 7.73 4.47 -0.89
N LEU A 47 6.40 4.48 -0.76
CA LEU A 47 5.66 5.50 0.01
C LEU A 47 6.06 5.51 1.49
N LEU A 48 6.30 4.34 2.08
CA LEU A 48 6.81 4.20 3.44
C LEU A 48 8.23 4.76 3.58
N LEU A 49 9.12 4.45 2.63
CA LEU A 49 10.50 4.96 2.60
C LEU A 49 10.56 6.49 2.54
N ILE A 50 9.80 7.10 1.63
CA ILE A 50 9.80 8.57 1.45
C ILE A 50 9.14 9.30 2.63
N SER A 51 8.25 8.64 3.38
CA SER A 51 7.59 9.22 4.55
C SER A 51 8.34 9.00 5.86
N SER A 52 9.40 8.16 5.86
CA SER A 52 10.24 7.88 7.03
C SER A 52 11.36 8.90 7.24
N LYS A 53 11.85 9.55 6.18
CA LYS A 53 12.74 10.72 6.28
C LYS A 53 11.93 11.95 6.62
#